data_AF-A0A086XSA1-F1
#
_entry.id   AF-A0A086XSA1-F1
#
_cell.length_a   1.000
_cell.length_b   1.000
_cell.length_c   1.000
_cell.angle_alpha   90.00
_cell.angle_beta   90.00
_cell.angle_gamma   90.00
#
_symmetry.space_group_name_H-M   'P 1'
#
loop_
_entity.id
_entity.type
_entity.pdbx_description
1 polymer ?
#
loop_
_entity_poly.entity_id
_entity_poly.type
_entity_poly.pdbx_seq_one_letter_code
_entity_poly.pdbx_strand_id
1 'polypeptide(L)'
;MTIDRAELFRLAWVMARHDLWSLRLPASRLHGLFPAALKRAWATVKCQAAYRAQRLAVFTAGRPADEIRADILTLECKGRLRGPDWQRLDALRAELFGR
;
A
#
# COMPACT_ATOMS: atom_id res chain seq x y z
N MET A 1 10.68 5.70 -9.55
CA MET A 1 10.45 5.67 -8.10
C MET A 1 11.39 6.68 -7.45
N THR A 2 10.87 7.85 -7.11
CA THR A 2 11.67 8.92 -6.51
C THR A 2 11.66 8.69 -5.00
N ILE A 3 12.78 8.24 -4.45
CA ILE A 3 12.92 8.06 -3.00
C ILE A 3 13.28 9.42 -2.41
N ASP A 4 12.47 9.90 -1.46
CA ASP A 4 12.81 11.08 -0.67
C ASP A 4 14.04 10.76 0.19
N ARG A 5 15.17 11.38 -0.15
CA ARG A 5 16.42 11.26 0.60
C ARG A 5 16.25 11.72 2.05
N ALA A 6 15.46 12.75 2.30
CA ALA A 6 15.24 13.27 3.64
C ALA A 6 14.45 12.27 4.52
N GLU A 7 13.47 11.59 3.94
CA GLU A 7 12.74 10.50 4.62
C GLU A 7 13.67 9.31 4.93
N LEU A 8 14.52 8.92 3.97
CA LEU A 8 15.50 7.84 4.16
C LEU A 8 16.47 8.14 5.32
N PHE A 9 17.04 9.35 5.36
CA PHE A 9 17.96 9.74 6.43
C PHE A 9 17.26 9.87 7.79
N ARG A 10 16.02 10.38 7.83
CA ARG A 10 15.21 10.40 9.07
C ARG A 10 14.96 8.98 9.60
N LEU A 11 14.57 8.05 8.73
CA LEU A 11 14.35 6.65 9.11
C LEU A 11 15.64 6.00 9.63
N ALA A 12 16.76 6.20 8.93
CA ALA A 12 18.07 5.73 9.35
C ALA A 12 18.47 6.29 10.73
N TRP A 13 18.19 7.57 10.98
CA TRP A 13 18.46 8.20 12.28
C TRP A 13 17.64 7.59 13.41
N VAL A 14 16.35 7.36 13.19
CA VAL A 14 15.47 6.68 14.16
C VAL A 14 15.99 5.27 14.46
N MET A 15 16.34 4.50 13.43
CA MET A 15 16.91 3.16 13.60
C MET A 15 18.24 3.17 14.35
N ALA A 16 19.13 4.12 14.08
CA ALA A 16 20.41 4.25 14.79
C ALA A 16 20.21 4.59 16.27
N ARG A 17 19.25 5.48 16.59
CA ARG A 17 18.90 5.81 17.97
C ARG A 17 18.28 4.62 18.71
N HIS A 18 17.45 3.84 18.02
CA HIS A 18 16.88 2.62 18.56
C HIS A 18 17.98 1.61 18.89
N ASP A 19 18.90 1.34 17.96
CA ASP A 19 20.04 0.44 18.20
C ASP A 19 20.91 0.91 19.37
N LEU A 20 21.18 2.22 19.46
CA LEU A 20 21.95 2.80 20.57
C LEU A 20 21.30 2.49 21.92
N TRP A 21 19.97 2.65 22.00
CA TRP A 21 19.20 2.37 23.21
C TRP A 21 19.13 0.86 23.51
N SER A 22 18.83 0.03 22.50
CA SER A 22 18.74 -1.43 22.65
C SER A 22 20.06 -2.06 23.08
N LEU A 23 21.18 -1.58 22.54
CA LEU A 23 22.53 -2.05 22.86
C LEU A 23 23.11 -1.34 24.11
N ARG A 24 22.37 -0.40 24.71
CA ARG A 24 22.80 0.41 25.87
C ARG A 24 24.17 1.05 25.68
N LEU A 25 24.42 1.56 24.48
CA LEU A 25 25.70 2.15 24.10
C LEU A 25 25.76 3.65 24.48
N PRO A 26 26.94 4.20 24.75
CA PRO A 26 27.10 5.63 24.99
C PRO A 26 26.85 6.43 23.71
N ALA A 27 26.33 7.65 23.86
CA ALA A 27 25.94 8.53 22.74
C ALA A 27 27.04 8.76 21.68
N SER A 28 28.32 8.69 22.08
CA SER A 28 29.47 8.78 21.18
C SER A 28 29.49 7.68 20.09
N ARG A 29 28.82 6.55 20.31
CA ARG A 29 28.74 5.44 19.34
C ARG A 29 27.67 5.63 18.27
N LEU A 30 26.81 6.64 18.38
CA LEU A 30 25.67 6.85 17.48
C LEU A 30 26.11 7.01 16.02
N HIS A 31 27.17 7.76 15.76
CA HIS A 31 27.71 7.95 14.41
C HIS A 31 28.18 6.63 13.77
N GLY A 32 28.72 5.71 14.57
CA GLY A 32 29.18 4.40 14.09
C GLY A 32 28.03 3.45 13.74
N LEU A 33 26.86 3.63 14.35
CA LEU A 33 25.66 2.82 14.05
C LEU A 33 24.93 3.29 12.78
N PHE A 34 25.11 4.56 12.41
CA PHE A 34 24.38 5.18 11.31
C PHE A 34 24.56 4.48 9.95
N PRO A 35 25.76 4.03 9.53
CA PRO A 35 25.91 3.32 8.26
C PRO A 35 25.11 2.01 8.19
N ALA A 36 25.07 1.25 9.29
CA ALA A 36 24.28 0.02 9.37
C ALA A 36 22.78 0.32 9.36
N ALA A 37 22.36 1.35 10.10
CA ALA A 37 20.99 1.83 10.12
C ALA A 37 20.53 2.33 8.74
N LEU A 38 21.39 3.03 7.99
CA LEU A 38 21.11 3.51 6.65
C LEU A 38 20.89 2.37 5.65
N LYS A 39 21.72 1.31 5.73
CA LYS A 39 21.51 0.10 4.91
C LYS A 39 20.16 -0.57 5.19
N ARG A 40 19.77 -0.67 6.46
CA ARG A 40 18.46 -1.22 6.86
C ARG A 40 17.30 -0.33 6.39
N ALA A 41 17.40 0.98 6.60
CA ALA A 41 16.41 1.95 6.15
C ALA A 41 16.19 1.87 4.64
N TRP A 42 17.26 1.74 3.85
CA TRP A 42 17.17 1.57 2.41
C TRP A 42 16.42 0.30 2.00
N ALA A 43 16.69 -0.82 2.68
CA ALA A 43 15.97 -2.07 2.45
C ALA A 43 14.48 -1.91 2.77
N THR A 44 14.13 -1.29 3.89
CA THR A 44 12.75 -1.02 4.29
C THR A 44 12.00 -0.16 3.27
N VAL A 45 12.61 0.94 2.82
CA VAL A 45 11.99 1.82 1.81
C VAL A 45 11.73 1.08 0.50
N LYS A 46 12.68 0.26 0.04
CA LYS A 46 12.48 -0.58 -1.15
C LYS A 46 11.33 -1.57 -0.97
N CYS A 47 11.28 -2.27 0.17
CA CYS A 47 10.19 -3.20 0.46
C CYS A 47 8.83 -2.50 0.51
N GLN A 48 8.74 -1.33 1.15
CA GLN A 48 7.50 -0.56 1.21
C GLN A 48 7.05 -0.10 -0.16
N ALA A 49 7.98 0.34 -1.01
CA ALA A 49 7.62 0.76 -2.35
C ALA A 49 7.22 -0.40 -3.25
N ALA A 50 7.88 -1.55 -3.13
CA ALA A 50 7.44 -2.79 -3.78
C ALA A 50 6.04 -3.20 -3.32
N TYR A 51 5.76 -3.12 -2.02
CA TYR A 51 4.43 -3.39 -1.46
C TYR A 51 3.38 -2.40 -1.97
N ARG A 52 3.69 -1.10 -2.02
CA ARG A 52 2.80 -0.09 -2.62
C ARG A 52 2.55 -0.36 -4.11
N ALA A 53 3.56 -0.75 -4.87
CA ALA A 53 3.42 -1.11 -6.28
C ALA A 53 2.56 -2.37 -6.46
N GLN A 54 2.73 -3.39 -5.61
CA GLN A 54 1.87 -4.58 -5.60
C GLN A 54 0.42 -4.23 -5.25
N ARG A 55 0.20 -3.40 -4.22
CA ARG A 55 -1.16 -2.92 -3.88
C ARG A 55 -1.78 -2.11 -4.99
N LEU A 56 -1.01 -1.24 -5.65
CA LEU A 56 -1.48 -0.48 -6.80
C LEU A 56 -1.80 -1.41 -7.96
N ALA A 57 -0.95 -2.41 -8.24
CA ALA A 57 -1.19 -3.41 -9.27
C ALA A 57 -2.48 -4.20 -9.00
N VAL A 58 -2.75 -4.60 -7.75
CA VAL A 58 -4.01 -5.23 -7.35
C VAL A 58 -5.19 -4.26 -7.51
N PHE A 59 -5.02 -3.00 -7.14
CA PHE A 59 -6.05 -1.97 -7.31
C PHE A 59 -6.37 -1.71 -8.79
N THR A 60 -5.35 -1.64 -9.66
CA THR A 60 -5.49 -1.42 -11.10
C THR A 60 -5.87 -2.67 -11.88
N ALA A 61 -5.56 -3.88 -11.36
CA ALA A 61 -5.96 -5.15 -11.95
C ALA A 61 -7.41 -5.52 -11.61
N GLY A 62 -8.01 -4.84 -10.64
CA GLY A 62 -9.45 -4.87 -10.47
C GLY A 62 -10.13 -4.16 -11.65
N ARG A 63 -11.31 -4.66 -12.07
CA ARG A 63 -12.13 -3.99 -13.07
C ARG A 63 -12.28 -2.50 -12.74
N PRO A 64 -12.11 -1.58 -13.69
CA PRO A 64 -12.29 -0.17 -13.44
C PRO A 64 -13.72 0.10 -12.96
N ALA A 65 -13.85 1.01 -12.00
CA ALA A 65 -15.15 1.33 -11.39
C ALA A 65 -16.20 1.75 -12.44
N ASP A 66 -15.77 2.37 -13.54
CA ASP A 66 -16.66 2.77 -14.63
C ASP A 66 -17.20 1.58 -15.43
N GLU A 67 -16.44 0.49 -15.59
CA GLU A 67 -16.94 -0.76 -16.18
C GLU A 67 -17.98 -1.42 -15.28
N ILE A 68 -17.73 -1.44 -13.96
CA ILE A 68 -18.69 -2.00 -12.99
C ILE A 68 -19.97 -1.15 -12.94
N ARG A 69 -19.85 0.18 -12.98
CA ARG A 69 -21.00 1.10 -13.07
C ARG A 69 -21.78 0.91 -14.37
N ALA A 70 -21.11 0.70 -15.49
CA ALA A 70 -21.75 0.41 -16.77
C ALA A 70 -22.51 -0.93 -16.74
N ASP A 71 -21.94 -1.96 -16.12
CA ASP A 71 -22.59 -3.26 -15.93
C ASP A 71 -23.82 -3.16 -15.00
N ILE A 72 -23.74 -2.36 -13.93
CA ILE A 72 -24.88 -2.06 -13.04
C ILE A 72 -25.97 -1.33 -13.82
N LEU A 73 -25.63 -0.27 -14.55
CA LEU A 73 -26.59 0.50 -15.36
C LEU A 73 -27.27 -0.39 -16.40
N THR A 74 -26.51 -1.29 -17.04
CA THR A 74 -27.05 -2.24 -18.02
C THR A 74 -28.08 -3.19 -17.38
N LEU A 75 -27.83 -3.65 -16.15
CA LEU A 75 -28.79 -4.46 -15.41
C LEU A 75 -30.00 -3.64 -14.97
N GLU A 76 -29.81 -2.42 -14.44
CA GLU A 76 -30.88 -1.54 -14.00
C GLU A 76 -31.79 -1.09 -15.16
N CYS A 77 -31.25 -0.98 -16.37
CA CYS A 77 -32.01 -0.68 -17.59
C CYS A 77 -32.81 -1.87 -18.15
N LYS A 78 -32.68 -3.09 -17.59
CA LYS A 78 -33.54 -4.20 -17.99
C LYS A 78 -34.98 -3.92 -17.55
N GLY A 79 -35.93 -4.09 -18.48
CA GLY A 79 -37.35 -3.92 -18.19
C GLY A 79 -37.92 -4.84 -17.09
N ARG A 80 -37.26 -5.96 -16.78
CA ARG A 80 -37.49 -6.78 -15.58
C ARG A 80 -36.21 -7.46 -15.11
N LEU A 81 -35.97 -7.40 -13.81
CA LEU A 81 -34.90 -8.15 -13.12
C LEU A 81 -35.47 -9.48 -12.58
N ARG A 82 -34.75 -10.58 -12.80
CA ARG A 82 -35.06 -11.90 -12.22
C ARG A 82 -34.14 -12.18 -11.02
N GLY A 83 -34.44 -13.21 -10.24
CA GLY A 83 -33.64 -13.60 -9.07
C GLY A 83 -32.12 -13.64 -9.31
N PRO A 84 -31.62 -14.23 -10.41
CA PRO A 84 -30.19 -14.21 -10.73
C PRO A 84 -29.64 -12.82 -11.08
N ASP A 85 -30.46 -11.94 -11.65
CA ASP A 85 -30.05 -10.57 -11.95
C ASP A 85 -29.86 -9.77 -10.65
N TRP A 86 -30.71 -9.99 -9.64
CA TRP A 86 -30.56 -9.37 -8.32
C TRP A 86 -29.27 -9.81 -7.62
N GLN A 87 -28.97 -11.12 -7.64
CA GLN A 87 -27.72 -11.65 -7.10
C GLN A 87 -26.50 -11.04 -7.80
N ARG A 88 -26.58 -10.88 -9.12
CA ARG A 88 -25.51 -10.27 -9.91
C ARG A 88 -25.36 -8.78 -9.60
N LEU A 89 -26.46 -8.06 -9.40
CA LEU A 89 -26.45 -6.65 -9.05
C LEU A 89 -25.85 -6.40 -7.66
N ASP A 90 -26.18 -7.26 -6.68
CA ASP A 90 -25.58 -7.21 -5.34
C ASP A 90 -24.07 -7.51 -5.38
N ALA A 91 -23.64 -8.49 -6.19
CA ALA A 91 -22.23 -8.80 -6.37
C ALA A 91 -21.46 -7.61 -6.98
N LEU A 92 -22.02 -6.95 -8.00
CA LEU A 92 -21.40 -5.76 -8.63
C LEU A 92 -21.35 -4.56 -7.66
N ARG A 93 -22.38 -4.37 -6.84
CA ARG A 93 -22.38 -3.33 -5.79
C ARG A 93 -21.34 -3.62 -4.70
N ALA A 94 -21.20 -4.88 -4.29
CA ALA A 94 -20.16 -5.29 -3.36
C ALA A 94 -18.75 -5.09 -3.95
N GLU A 95 -18.57 -5.35 -5.25
CA GLU A 95 -17.30 -5.11 -5.95
C GLU A 95 -16.96 -3.62 -6.06
N LEU A 96 -17.97 -2.76 -6.19
CA LEU A 96 -17.82 -1.31 -6.33
C LEU A 96 -17.58 -0.58 -4.99
N PHE A 97 -18.25 -1.01 -3.91
CA PHE A 97 -18.25 -0.32 -2.61
C PHE A 97 -17.57 -1.09 -1.48
N GLY A 98 -17.29 -2.38 -1.66
CA GLY A 98 -16.65 -3.25 -0.65
C GLY A 98 -15.12 -3.31 -0.74
N ARG A 99 -14.49 -2.36 -1.46
CA ARG A 99 -13.03 -2.20 -1.55
C ARG A 99 -12.51 -1.15 -0.59
#